data_AF-A0A1A0H6K1-F1
#
_entry.id   AF-A0A1A0H6K1-F1
#
_cell.length_a   1.000
_cell.length_b   1.000
_cell.length_c   1.000
_cell.angle_alpha   90.00
_cell.angle_beta   90.00
_cell.angle_gamma   90.00
#
_symmetry.space_group_name_H-M   'P 1'
#
loop_
_entity.id
_entity.type
_entity.pdbx_description
1 polymer ?
#
loop_
_entity_poly.entity_id
_entity_poly.type
_entity_poly.pdbx_seq_one_letter_code
_entity_poly.pdbx_strand_id
1 'polypeptide(L)'
;MYSDTVTRFITQGAKLYSSKDYEQAATSYADACAAFNEEHSRDDPDLLLLYGKALFQNGVAKSGVLGGVSTVSRSEDQSSGLAENQDDEDESGFQFHEGTAEGDMDDEEEDHVPLAEEDGDSDTETAGEAGNADNSDDEEGAPEEEQSDFEAAWDILDLTRALLEKVVEDSAQNAADLQPPYLVSDDAEPSNKYVETIKKLSETYDLLGEVSLETENFLQAATDLEACLELRKKLYSGTTSSWISESHYKLSLALEFCIEDPDLRSKAAGHVRLAIAVVKAQAENQPDLDDTKKTENAGLLRDLEERHKELQKDPEKEVEAEQLDIIKGLLGEAVAGSGAARAFTETAEKPTVNDLSSMVKKRKAKPVSDAAKKPKKE
;
A
#
# COMPACT_ATOMS: atom_id res chain seq x y z
N MET A 1 21.15 -22.15 -10.25
CA MET A 1 21.03 -21.59 -11.61
C MET A 1 19.76 -22.16 -12.19
N TYR A 2 18.94 -21.30 -12.79
CA TYR A 2 17.70 -21.69 -13.45
C TYR A 2 17.97 -22.36 -14.81
N SER A 3 17.00 -23.09 -15.34
CA SER A 3 17.06 -23.60 -16.71
C SER A 3 17.01 -22.45 -17.72
N ASP A 4 17.39 -22.72 -18.98
CA ASP A 4 17.32 -21.71 -20.05
C ASP A 4 15.88 -21.22 -20.24
N THR A 5 14.90 -22.11 -20.09
CA THR A 5 13.47 -21.78 -20.20
C THR A 5 13.03 -20.80 -19.11
N VAL A 6 13.32 -21.12 -17.85
CA VAL A 6 12.98 -20.27 -16.70
C VAL A 6 13.72 -18.93 -16.81
N THR A 7 15.01 -18.96 -17.16
CA THR A 7 15.82 -17.74 -17.36
C THR A 7 15.24 -16.83 -18.43
N ARG A 8 14.80 -17.38 -19.57
CA ARG A 8 14.16 -16.62 -20.65
C ARG A 8 12.92 -15.87 -20.16
N PHE A 9 12.05 -16.54 -19.39
CA PHE A 9 10.84 -15.92 -18.86
C PHE A 9 11.16 -14.84 -17.82
N ILE A 10 12.17 -15.05 -16.96
CA ILE A 10 12.64 -14.01 -16.01
C ILE A 10 13.13 -12.78 -16.77
N THR A 11 13.99 -12.94 -17.78
CA THR A 11 14.52 -11.82 -18.58
C THR A 11 13.40 -11.08 -19.32
N GLN A 12 12.44 -11.81 -19.89
CA GLN A 12 11.28 -11.22 -20.55
C GLN A 12 10.41 -10.43 -19.56
N GLY A 13 10.11 -11.00 -18.39
CA GLY A 13 9.35 -10.35 -17.34
C GLY A 13 10.05 -9.08 -16.84
N ALA A 14 11.37 -9.13 -16.63
CA ALA A 14 12.16 -7.97 -16.21
C ALA A 14 12.09 -6.83 -17.23
N LYS A 15 12.25 -7.14 -18.52
CA LYS A 15 12.14 -6.15 -19.60
C LYS A 15 10.76 -5.48 -19.64
N LEU A 16 9.70 -6.27 -19.51
CA LEU A 16 8.31 -5.78 -19.52
C LEU A 16 8.02 -4.93 -18.28
N TYR A 17 8.48 -5.38 -17.11
CA TYR A 17 8.35 -4.65 -15.85
C TYR A 17 9.04 -3.29 -15.92
N SER A 18 10.28 -3.23 -16.43
CA SER A 18 10.99 -1.96 -16.65
C SER A 18 10.31 -1.04 -17.66
N SER A 19 9.52 -1.60 -18.58
CA SER A 19 8.71 -0.84 -19.53
C SER A 19 7.33 -0.45 -18.97
N LYS A 20 7.07 -0.74 -17.68
CA LYS A 20 5.79 -0.54 -16.98
C LYS A 20 4.62 -1.32 -17.57
N ASP A 21 4.92 -2.35 -18.34
CA ASP A 21 3.93 -3.31 -18.85
C ASP A 21 3.74 -4.42 -17.82
N TYR A 22 3.13 -4.04 -16.69
CA TYR A 22 3.04 -4.90 -15.51
C TYR A 22 2.16 -6.13 -15.73
N GLU A 23 1.13 -6.03 -16.57
CA GLU A 23 0.27 -7.15 -16.93
C GLU A 23 1.03 -8.24 -17.69
N GLN A 24 1.79 -7.88 -18.73
CA GLN A 24 2.60 -8.85 -19.46
C GLN A 24 3.82 -9.32 -18.65
N ALA A 25 4.36 -8.47 -17.78
CA ALA A 25 5.42 -8.86 -16.85
C ALA A 25 4.93 -9.94 -15.87
N ALA A 26 3.73 -9.75 -15.28
CA ALA A 26 3.09 -10.71 -14.39
C ALA A 26 2.87 -12.05 -15.09
N THR A 27 2.39 -12.03 -16.34
CA THR A 27 2.25 -13.24 -17.17
C THR A 27 3.60 -13.94 -17.37
N SER A 28 4.66 -13.20 -17.72
CA SER A 28 5.99 -13.78 -17.93
C SER A 28 6.58 -14.38 -16.64
N TYR A 29 6.37 -13.75 -15.49
CA TYR A 29 6.82 -14.30 -14.21
C TYR A 29 5.97 -15.50 -13.75
N ALA A 30 4.67 -15.52 -14.05
CA ALA A 30 3.82 -16.70 -13.82
C ALA A 30 4.32 -17.90 -14.65
N ASP A 31 4.67 -17.68 -15.93
CA ASP A 31 5.27 -18.70 -16.78
C ASP A 31 6.62 -19.20 -16.24
N ALA A 32 7.44 -18.30 -15.67
CA ALA A 32 8.69 -18.68 -15.01
C ALA A 32 8.42 -19.59 -13.78
N CYS A 33 7.43 -19.25 -12.96
CA CYS A 33 7.02 -20.07 -11.82
C CYS A 33 6.52 -21.45 -12.25
N ALA A 34 5.67 -21.51 -13.27
CA ALA A 34 5.11 -22.75 -13.81
C ALA A 34 6.22 -23.67 -14.36
N ALA A 35 7.12 -23.12 -15.18
CA ALA A 35 8.25 -23.87 -15.74
C ALA A 35 9.18 -24.40 -14.62
N PHE A 36 9.47 -23.58 -13.60
CA PHE A 36 10.27 -24.03 -12.47
C PHE A 36 9.60 -25.16 -11.68
N ASN A 37 8.30 -25.04 -11.41
CA ASN A 37 7.53 -26.04 -10.69
C ASN A 37 7.46 -27.37 -11.47
N GLU A 38 7.26 -27.32 -12.79
CA GLU A 38 7.28 -28.53 -13.64
C GLU A 38 8.63 -29.25 -13.55
N GLU A 39 9.73 -28.51 -13.58
CA GLU A 39 11.09 -29.07 -13.52
C GLU A 39 11.48 -29.61 -12.13
N HIS A 40 11.00 -29.00 -11.04
CA HIS A 40 11.48 -29.25 -9.68
C HIS A 40 10.42 -29.81 -8.71
N SER A 41 9.15 -29.86 -9.13
CA SER A 41 7.99 -30.25 -8.33
C SER A 41 7.86 -29.47 -7.01
N ARG A 42 8.22 -28.19 -7.04
CA ARG A 42 8.13 -27.24 -5.92
C ARG A 42 8.15 -25.81 -6.43
N ASP A 43 7.65 -24.89 -5.62
CA ASP A 43 7.73 -23.46 -5.90
C ASP A 43 9.06 -22.85 -5.46
N ASP A 44 9.44 -21.76 -6.13
CA ASP A 44 10.60 -20.95 -5.77
C ASP A 44 10.13 -19.58 -5.25
N PRO A 45 10.49 -19.19 -4.01
CA PRO A 45 10.06 -17.93 -3.44
C PRO A 45 10.64 -16.70 -4.17
N ASP A 46 11.79 -16.82 -4.83
CA ASP A 46 12.37 -15.67 -5.56
C ASP A 46 11.55 -15.39 -6.83
N LEU A 47 11.06 -16.42 -7.52
CA LEU A 47 10.18 -16.26 -8.69
C LEU A 47 8.78 -15.77 -8.29
N LEU A 48 8.22 -16.32 -7.21
CA LEU A 48 6.93 -15.87 -6.70
C LEU A 48 6.97 -14.41 -6.25
N LEU A 49 8.09 -13.95 -5.65
CA LEU A 49 8.26 -12.53 -5.29
C LEU A 49 8.23 -11.62 -6.52
N LEU A 50 8.89 -12.00 -7.62
CA LEU A 50 8.83 -11.23 -8.88
C LEU A 50 7.41 -11.19 -9.44
N TYR A 51 6.70 -12.32 -9.40
CA TYR A 51 5.31 -12.40 -9.86
C TYR A 51 4.36 -11.54 -9.02
N GLY A 52 4.43 -11.67 -7.69
CA GLY A 52 3.60 -10.88 -6.76
C GLY A 52 3.83 -9.38 -6.89
N LYS A 53 5.10 -8.95 -7.09
CA LYS A 53 5.43 -7.54 -7.38
C LYS A 53 4.77 -7.03 -8.65
N ALA A 54 4.83 -7.80 -9.74
CA ALA A 54 4.21 -7.40 -11.00
C ALA A 54 2.69 -7.31 -10.90
N LEU A 55 2.04 -8.24 -10.21
CA LEU A 55 0.60 -8.17 -9.93
C LEU A 55 0.23 -6.94 -9.10
N PHE A 56 0.97 -6.66 -8.03
CA PHE A 56 0.75 -5.47 -7.20
C PHE A 56 0.86 -4.19 -8.03
N GLN A 57 1.91 -4.04 -8.83
CA GLN A 57 2.09 -2.85 -9.68
C GLN A 57 1.01 -2.74 -10.77
N ASN A 58 0.52 -3.87 -11.30
CA ASN A 58 -0.61 -3.86 -12.22
C ASN A 58 -1.89 -3.33 -11.53
N GLY A 59 -2.16 -3.79 -10.30
CA GLY A 59 -3.25 -3.32 -9.47
C GLY A 59 -3.15 -1.81 -9.18
N VAL A 60 -1.97 -1.33 -8.80
CA VAL A 60 -1.69 0.11 -8.57
C VAL A 60 -1.94 0.92 -9.85
N ALA A 61 -1.42 0.47 -11.00
CA ALA A 61 -1.55 1.16 -12.28
C ALA A 61 -3.01 1.26 -12.75
N LYS A 62 -3.84 0.26 -12.47
CA LYS A 62 -5.28 0.26 -12.80
C LYS A 62 -6.13 1.05 -11.81
N SER A 63 -5.72 1.12 -10.54
CA SER A 63 -6.53 1.71 -9.47
C SER A 63 -6.55 3.23 -9.49
N GLY A 64 -5.58 3.90 -10.12
CA GLY A 64 -5.57 5.36 -10.35
C GLY A 64 -5.59 6.25 -9.09
N VAL A 65 -5.68 5.65 -7.90
CA VAL A 65 -5.86 6.33 -6.60
C VAL A 65 -4.52 6.57 -5.90
N LEU A 66 -3.45 5.84 -6.24
CA LEU A 66 -2.11 6.06 -5.70
C LEU A 66 -0.98 6.04 -6.75
N GLY A 67 -1.23 5.59 -7.98
CA GLY A 67 -0.22 5.42 -9.02
C GLY A 67 -0.45 6.29 -10.25
N GLY A 68 -0.07 7.56 -10.20
CA GLY A 68 0.09 8.35 -11.43
C GLY A 68 -0.15 9.84 -11.28
N VAL A 69 0.94 10.59 -11.05
CA VAL A 69 1.12 11.85 -11.79
C VAL A 69 0.84 11.51 -13.25
N SER A 70 -0.30 11.99 -13.76
CA SER A 70 -0.59 11.92 -15.18
C SER A 70 0.55 12.65 -15.90
N THR A 71 1.48 11.91 -16.47
CA THR A 71 2.28 12.42 -17.58
C THR A 71 1.28 12.67 -18.69
N VAL A 72 0.71 13.87 -18.71
CA VAL A 72 -0.06 14.38 -19.83
C VAL A 72 0.89 14.31 -21.01
N SER A 73 0.66 13.32 -21.89
CA SER A 73 1.20 13.28 -23.24
C SER A 73 0.90 14.62 -23.89
N ARG A 74 1.90 15.50 -23.87
CA ARG A 74 1.83 16.81 -24.49
C ARG A 74 2.04 16.60 -25.99
N SER A 75 0.97 16.20 -26.67
CA SER A 75 0.85 16.38 -28.10
C SER A 75 1.00 17.87 -28.40
N GLU A 76 2.04 18.22 -29.15
CA GLU A 76 2.31 19.56 -29.64
C GLU A 76 1.16 20.03 -30.52
N ASP A 77 0.46 21.10 -30.12
CA ASP A 77 -0.01 22.08 -31.09
C ASP A 77 -0.05 23.49 -30.47
N GLN A 78 0.36 24.48 -31.26
CA GLN A 78 0.64 25.85 -30.84
C GLN A 78 -0.63 26.73 -30.84
N SER A 79 -0.83 27.56 -29.80
CA SER A 79 -0.94 29.03 -29.97
C SER A 79 -1.31 29.81 -28.69
N SER A 80 -0.47 30.81 -28.41
CA SER A 80 -0.71 32.14 -27.80
C SER A 80 -1.44 32.34 -26.46
N GLY A 81 -0.72 32.94 -25.49
CA GLY A 81 -1.17 34.20 -24.86
C GLY A 81 -1.39 34.22 -23.33
N LEU A 82 -0.34 34.63 -22.59
CA LEU A 82 -0.31 35.43 -21.35
C LEU A 82 -1.41 35.24 -20.27
N ALA A 83 -1.03 34.72 -19.10
CA ALA A 83 -1.16 35.39 -17.79
C ALA A 83 -0.57 34.52 -16.66
N GLU A 84 0.08 35.17 -15.70
CA GLU A 84 0.65 34.62 -14.47
C GLU A 84 -0.42 33.99 -13.57
N ASN A 85 -0.11 32.82 -13.01
CA ASN A 85 -0.42 32.44 -11.63
C ASN A 85 0.57 31.35 -11.21
N GLN A 86 1.33 31.64 -10.15
CA GLN A 86 2.06 30.66 -9.37
C GLN A 86 1.03 29.96 -8.48
N ASP A 87 0.67 28.74 -8.85
CA ASP A 87 0.17 27.75 -7.89
C ASP A 87 1.31 26.75 -7.70
N ASP A 88 1.89 26.76 -6.50
CA ASP A 88 2.77 25.71 -6.02
C ASP A 88 1.89 24.45 -5.88
N GLU A 89 1.98 23.54 -6.85
CA GLU A 89 1.44 22.19 -6.71
C GLU A 89 2.33 21.45 -5.70
N ASP A 90 1.80 21.25 -4.48
CA ASP A 90 2.38 20.37 -3.48
C ASP A 90 2.34 18.91 -4.02
N GLU A 91 3.40 18.54 -4.73
CA GLU A 91 3.76 17.13 -4.92
C GLU A 91 4.10 16.56 -3.54
N SER A 92 3.24 15.68 -3.01
CA SER A 92 3.52 14.86 -1.83
C SER A 92 4.84 14.14 -2.04
N GLY A 93 5.90 14.54 -1.31
CA GLY A 93 7.28 14.05 -1.48
C GLY A 93 7.50 12.59 -1.05
N PHE A 94 6.44 11.82 -0.85
CA PHE A 94 6.48 10.41 -0.52
C PHE A 94 6.32 9.56 -1.79
N GLN A 95 7.42 9.38 -2.52
CA GLN A 95 7.54 8.28 -3.46
C GLN A 95 8.06 7.08 -2.68
N PHE A 96 7.22 6.06 -2.47
CA PHE A 96 7.67 4.79 -1.92
C PHE A 96 8.75 4.21 -2.82
N HIS A 97 9.82 3.70 -2.21
CA HIS A 97 11.00 3.31 -2.97
C HIS A 97 10.60 2.18 -3.93
N GLU A 98 10.49 2.51 -5.21
CA GLU A 98 10.24 1.57 -6.28
C GLU A 98 11.47 0.66 -6.31
N GLY A 99 11.34 -0.52 -5.68
CA GLY A 99 12.37 -1.56 -5.69
C GLY A 99 12.60 -2.00 -7.12
N THR A 100 13.47 -1.28 -7.83
CA THR A 100 13.94 -1.64 -9.15
C THR A 100 14.52 -3.03 -9.06
N ALA A 101 14.01 -3.93 -9.90
CA ALA A 101 14.59 -5.24 -10.08
C ALA A 101 16.07 -5.07 -10.46
N GLU A 102 16.98 -5.26 -9.49
CA GLU A 102 18.40 -5.38 -9.74
C GLU A 102 18.64 -6.72 -10.42
N GLY A 103 18.37 -6.74 -11.72
CA GLY A 103 18.88 -7.70 -12.68
C GLY A 103 20.02 -7.04 -13.43
N ASP A 104 21.23 -7.15 -12.91
CA ASP A 104 22.47 -6.82 -13.60
C ASP A 104 22.57 -7.70 -14.87
N MET A 105 22.32 -7.12 -16.04
CA MET A 105 22.65 -7.73 -17.33
C MET A 105 23.32 -6.68 -18.21
N ASP A 106 24.64 -6.85 -18.34
CA ASP A 106 25.50 -6.17 -19.31
C ASP A 106 24.83 -6.12 -20.69
N ASP A 107 24.86 -4.93 -21.25
CA ASP A 107 24.37 -4.53 -22.56
C ASP A 107 25.36 -5.01 -23.64
N GLU A 108 24.98 -5.96 -24.51
CA GLU A 108 25.69 -6.21 -25.77
C GLU A 108 24.71 -6.39 -26.95
N GLU A 109 24.64 -5.30 -27.71
CA GLU A 109 24.41 -5.11 -29.16
C GLU A 109 23.08 -5.50 -29.83
N GLU A 110 22.51 -4.45 -30.45
CA GLU A 110 21.47 -4.45 -31.47
C GLU A 110 21.78 -5.39 -32.63
N ASP A 111 20.78 -6.12 -33.11
CA ASP A 111 20.70 -6.41 -34.54
C ASP A 111 19.25 -6.40 -35.04
N HIS A 112 19.01 -5.51 -36.00
CA HIS A 112 17.76 -5.33 -36.71
C HIS A 112 17.43 -6.55 -37.58
N VAL A 113 16.24 -7.13 -37.43
CA VAL A 113 15.64 -8.02 -38.44
C VAL A 113 14.27 -7.50 -38.88
N PRO A 114 14.03 -7.34 -40.20
CA PRO A 114 12.79 -6.76 -40.71
C PRO A 114 11.69 -7.82 -40.83
N LEU A 115 10.47 -7.42 -40.44
CA LEU A 115 9.21 -8.14 -40.68
C LEU A 115 8.96 -8.25 -42.19
N ALA A 116 8.79 -9.48 -42.68
CA ALA A 116 8.28 -9.76 -44.02
C ALA A 116 6.80 -10.18 -43.91
N GLU A 117 5.97 -9.50 -44.69
CA GLU A 117 4.56 -9.82 -44.90
C GLU A 117 4.40 -11.10 -45.73
N GLU A 118 3.42 -11.93 -45.40
CA GLU A 118 2.94 -12.98 -46.30
C GLU A 118 1.40 -13.04 -46.28
N ASP A 119 0.83 -12.57 -47.39
CA ASP A 119 -0.55 -12.78 -47.83
C ASP A 119 -0.85 -14.27 -48.03
N GLY A 120 -2.07 -14.71 -47.68
CA GLY A 120 -2.51 -16.08 -47.91
C GLY A 120 -4.02 -16.27 -47.77
N ASP A 121 -4.77 -15.72 -48.73
CA ASP A 121 -6.19 -15.94 -48.99
C ASP A 121 -6.52 -17.41 -49.35
N SER A 122 -7.61 -17.95 -48.81
CA SER A 122 -8.32 -19.12 -49.37
C SER A 122 -9.70 -19.30 -48.74
N ASP A 123 -10.70 -18.68 -49.37
CA ASP A 123 -12.13 -19.02 -49.30
C ASP A 123 -12.41 -20.53 -49.46
N THR A 124 -13.26 -21.10 -48.60
CA THR A 124 -14.25 -22.13 -49.01
C THR A 124 -15.51 -22.08 -48.14
N GLU A 125 -16.58 -21.60 -48.76
CA GLU A 125 -17.99 -21.69 -48.32
C GLU A 125 -18.46 -23.15 -48.26
N THR A 126 -19.26 -23.51 -47.24
CA THR A 126 -20.28 -24.55 -47.41
C THR A 126 -21.50 -24.28 -46.54
N ALA A 127 -22.66 -24.23 -47.22
CA ALA A 127 -23.97 -23.86 -46.71
C ALA A 127 -24.54 -24.80 -45.64
N GLY A 128 -25.40 -24.23 -44.79
CA GLY A 128 -26.03 -24.87 -43.66
C GLY A 128 -27.22 -25.77 -43.95
N GLU A 129 -27.67 -26.45 -42.88
CA GLU A 129 -29.00 -27.03 -42.80
C GLU A 129 -29.48 -26.98 -41.34
N ALA A 130 -30.73 -26.52 -41.17
CA ALA A 130 -31.39 -26.27 -39.90
C ALA A 130 -31.96 -27.56 -39.29
N GLY A 131 -32.02 -27.64 -37.96
CA GLY A 131 -32.91 -28.59 -37.30
C GLY A 131 -32.69 -28.87 -35.82
N ASN A 132 -33.45 -28.13 -35.01
CA ASN A 132 -34.21 -28.60 -33.84
C ASN A 132 -33.67 -28.32 -32.43
N ALA A 133 -34.60 -27.80 -31.63
CA ALA A 133 -34.49 -27.33 -30.28
C ALA A 133 -34.17 -28.46 -29.28
N ASP A 134 -33.35 -28.13 -28.28
CA ASP A 134 -33.59 -28.60 -26.93
C ASP A 134 -33.34 -27.46 -25.94
N ASN A 135 -34.27 -27.38 -24.99
CA ASN A 135 -34.36 -26.38 -23.95
C ASN A 135 -33.51 -26.91 -22.79
N SER A 136 -32.38 -26.26 -22.49
CA SER A 136 -31.69 -26.47 -21.21
C SER A 136 -31.40 -25.12 -20.61
N ASP A 137 -32.03 -24.90 -19.46
CA ASP A 137 -32.00 -23.73 -18.58
C ASP A 137 -30.78 -22.81 -18.77
N ASP A 138 -31.07 -21.55 -19.11
CA ASP A 138 -30.26 -20.40 -18.71
C ASP A 138 -30.24 -20.37 -17.16
N GLU A 139 -29.33 -21.14 -16.57
CA GLU A 139 -28.61 -20.62 -15.41
C GLU A 139 -27.63 -19.59 -15.98
N GLU A 140 -28.07 -18.33 -16.04
CA GLU A 140 -27.14 -17.20 -16.01
C GLU A 140 -26.33 -17.36 -14.73
N GLY A 141 -25.23 -18.12 -14.83
CA GLY A 141 -24.14 -18.06 -13.88
C GLY A 141 -23.77 -16.59 -13.80
N ALA A 142 -23.95 -16.00 -12.63
CA ALA A 142 -23.34 -14.71 -12.33
C ALA A 142 -21.90 -14.79 -12.83
N PRO A 143 -21.39 -13.79 -13.58
CA PRO A 143 -20.00 -13.80 -13.99
C PRO A 143 -19.18 -14.08 -12.74
N GLU A 144 -18.37 -15.15 -12.76
CA GLU A 144 -17.36 -15.34 -11.73
C GLU A 144 -16.56 -14.04 -11.72
N GLU A 145 -16.70 -13.26 -10.66
CA GLU A 145 -15.95 -12.02 -10.52
C GLU A 145 -14.48 -12.41 -10.61
N GLU A 146 -13.81 -11.98 -11.68
CA GLU A 146 -12.38 -12.23 -11.86
C GLU A 146 -11.66 -11.69 -10.63
N GLN A 147 -10.82 -12.51 -10.02
CA GLN A 147 -10.00 -12.14 -8.87
C GLN A 147 -9.26 -10.82 -9.19
N SER A 148 -9.33 -9.85 -8.29
CA SER A 148 -8.64 -8.57 -8.47
C SER A 148 -7.13 -8.78 -8.51
N ASP A 149 -6.41 -7.91 -9.23
CA ASP A 149 -4.95 -7.91 -9.25
C ASP A 149 -4.35 -7.84 -7.84
N PHE A 150 -4.99 -7.10 -6.91
CA PHE A 150 -4.55 -7.03 -5.51
C PHE A 150 -4.78 -8.33 -4.75
N GLU A 151 -5.91 -9.01 -4.99
CA GLU A 151 -6.19 -10.30 -4.35
C GLU A 151 -5.20 -11.36 -4.85
N ALA A 152 -4.94 -11.39 -6.16
CA ALA A 152 -3.94 -12.29 -6.74
C ALA A 152 -2.54 -11.97 -6.21
N ALA A 153 -2.18 -10.68 -6.10
CA ALA A 153 -0.90 -10.27 -5.52
C ALA A 153 -0.78 -10.75 -4.06
N TRP A 154 -1.82 -10.59 -3.25
CA TRP A 154 -1.83 -11.02 -1.86
C TRP A 154 -1.59 -12.54 -1.74
N ASP A 155 -2.31 -13.36 -2.51
CA ASP A 155 -2.17 -14.83 -2.47
C ASP A 155 -0.73 -15.27 -2.81
N ILE A 156 -0.16 -14.70 -3.86
CA ILE A 156 1.21 -15.02 -4.31
C ILE A 156 2.25 -14.54 -3.28
N LEU A 157 2.06 -13.35 -2.71
CA LEU A 157 2.96 -12.79 -1.70
C LEU A 157 2.84 -13.53 -0.35
N ASP A 158 1.66 -14.00 0.05
CA ASP A 158 1.51 -14.79 1.28
C ASP A 158 2.17 -16.17 1.14
N LEU A 159 2.04 -16.81 -0.03
CA LEU A 159 2.80 -18.03 -0.33
C LEU A 159 4.31 -17.78 -0.30
N THR A 160 4.76 -16.67 -0.88
CA THR A 160 6.16 -16.23 -0.85
C THR A 160 6.65 -16.05 0.59
N ARG A 161 5.88 -15.36 1.42
CA ARG A 161 6.16 -15.15 2.85
C ARG A 161 6.32 -16.48 3.58
N ALA A 162 5.37 -17.38 3.43
CA ALA A 162 5.39 -18.68 4.10
C ALA A 162 6.63 -19.52 3.71
N LEU A 163 7.02 -19.49 2.43
CA LEU A 163 8.23 -20.17 1.96
C LEU A 163 9.51 -19.52 2.51
N LEU A 164 9.61 -18.19 2.48
CA LEU A 164 10.76 -17.46 3.00
C LEU A 164 10.90 -17.61 4.52
N GLU A 165 9.81 -17.57 5.28
CA GLU A 165 9.80 -17.84 6.73
C GLU A 165 10.37 -19.22 7.05
N LYS A 166 9.94 -20.24 6.30
CA LYS A 166 10.45 -21.60 6.45
C LYS A 166 11.95 -21.67 6.13
N VAL A 167 12.42 -20.97 5.10
CA VAL A 167 13.86 -20.89 4.79
C VAL A 167 14.63 -20.22 5.93
N VAL A 168 14.10 -19.15 6.53
CA VAL A 168 14.71 -18.48 7.69
C VAL A 168 14.77 -19.42 8.90
N GLU A 169 13.70 -20.18 9.16
CA GLU A 169 13.65 -21.16 10.26
C GLU A 169 14.68 -22.27 10.06
N ASP A 170 14.73 -22.88 8.87
CA ASP A 170 15.65 -23.97 8.51
C ASP A 170 17.13 -23.53 8.53
N SER A 171 17.38 -22.22 8.43
CA SER A 171 18.72 -21.62 8.40
C SER A 171 19.04 -20.76 9.63
N ALA A 172 18.25 -20.83 10.70
CA ALA A 172 18.38 -20.00 11.90
C ALA A 172 19.75 -20.07 12.58
N GLN A 173 20.48 -21.19 12.46
CA GLN A 173 21.86 -21.34 12.92
C GLN A 173 22.82 -20.33 12.30
N ASN A 174 22.55 -19.86 11.08
CA ASN A 174 23.37 -18.86 10.39
C ASN A 174 23.21 -17.45 11.00
N ALA A 175 22.23 -17.26 11.90
CA ALA A 175 22.06 -16.02 12.64
C ALA A 175 23.00 -15.89 13.85
N ALA A 176 23.58 -16.99 14.35
CA ALA A 176 24.25 -17.02 15.65
C ALA A 176 25.47 -16.09 15.76
N ASP A 177 26.20 -15.91 14.65
CA ASP A 177 27.40 -15.06 14.58
C ASP A 177 27.12 -13.66 14.03
N LEU A 178 25.87 -13.38 13.63
CA LEU A 178 25.47 -12.07 13.10
C LEU A 178 25.15 -11.10 14.24
N GLN A 179 25.49 -9.82 14.03
CA GLN A 179 25.11 -8.73 14.92
C GLN A 179 24.35 -7.68 14.11
N PRO A 180 23.13 -7.29 14.51
CA PRO A 180 22.43 -6.19 13.88
C PRO A 180 23.21 -4.85 14.00
N PRO A 181 23.15 -3.98 12.98
CA PRO A 181 22.53 -4.22 11.68
C PRO A 181 23.35 -5.19 10.82
N TYR A 182 22.69 -6.10 10.10
CA TYR A 182 23.35 -7.09 9.24
C TYR A 182 23.97 -6.47 7.98
N LEU A 183 23.50 -5.29 7.58
CA LEU A 183 23.97 -4.52 6.44
C LEU A 183 24.63 -3.22 6.91
N VAL A 184 25.69 -2.82 6.22
CA VAL A 184 26.49 -1.62 6.56
C VAL A 184 25.85 -0.32 6.06
N SER A 185 24.99 -0.41 5.04
CA SER A 185 24.24 0.68 4.43
C SER A 185 22.99 0.14 3.75
N ASP A 186 22.11 1.02 3.29
CA ASP A 186 20.86 0.64 2.62
C ASP A 186 21.12 -0.10 1.29
N ASP A 187 22.17 0.31 0.56
CA ASP A 187 22.58 -0.28 -0.73
C ASP A 187 23.58 -1.44 -0.58
N ALA A 188 23.85 -1.91 0.64
CA ALA A 188 24.82 -2.97 0.84
C ALA A 188 24.27 -4.33 0.41
N GLU A 189 25.09 -5.08 -0.34
CA GLU A 189 24.78 -6.46 -0.70
C GLU A 189 24.76 -7.38 0.53
N PRO A 190 23.81 -8.33 0.62
CA PRO A 190 23.79 -9.33 1.67
C PRO A 190 25.07 -10.17 1.72
N SER A 191 25.66 -10.28 2.91
CA SER A 191 26.91 -11.04 3.10
C SER A 191 26.73 -12.56 2.96
N ASN A 192 25.50 -13.06 3.07
CA ASN A 192 25.16 -14.48 2.97
C ASN A 192 23.67 -14.68 2.66
N LYS A 193 23.31 -15.92 2.31
CA LYS A 193 21.93 -16.28 1.93
C LYS A 193 20.90 -16.04 3.04
N TYR A 194 21.27 -16.21 4.32
CA TYR A 194 20.34 -15.94 5.43
C TYR A 194 19.96 -14.45 5.48
N VAL A 195 20.94 -13.55 5.38
CA VAL A 195 20.69 -12.09 5.33
C VAL A 195 19.88 -11.72 4.09
N GLU A 196 20.19 -12.33 2.94
CA GLU A 196 19.43 -12.14 1.70
C GLU A 196 17.96 -12.57 1.86
N THR A 197 17.70 -13.73 2.47
CA THR A 197 16.34 -14.22 2.75
C THR A 197 15.60 -13.29 3.72
N ILE A 198 16.27 -12.76 4.75
CA ILE A 198 15.66 -11.77 5.66
C ILE A 198 15.31 -10.48 4.91
N LYS A 199 16.18 -10.00 4.00
CA LYS A 199 15.91 -8.84 3.13
C LYS A 199 14.66 -9.07 2.27
N LYS A 200 14.59 -10.20 1.55
CA LYS A 200 13.43 -10.59 0.74
C LYS A 200 12.15 -10.79 1.55
N LEU A 201 12.24 -11.39 2.73
CA LEU A 201 11.09 -11.57 3.61
C LEU A 201 10.56 -10.21 4.10
N SER A 202 11.46 -9.27 4.44
CA SER A 202 11.05 -7.93 4.83
C SER A 202 10.34 -7.18 3.69
N GLU A 203 10.82 -7.32 2.46
CA GLU A 203 10.19 -6.75 1.28
C GLU A 203 8.83 -7.40 0.98
N THR A 204 8.70 -8.71 1.18
CA THR A 204 7.43 -9.42 1.01
C THR A 204 6.38 -8.92 1.99
N TYR A 205 6.76 -8.71 3.25
CA TYR A 205 5.88 -8.11 4.27
C TYR A 205 5.53 -6.64 3.97
N ASP A 206 6.47 -5.87 3.41
CA ASP A 206 6.20 -4.50 2.97
C ASP A 206 5.09 -4.49 1.90
N LEU A 207 5.22 -5.33 0.87
CA LEU A 207 4.24 -5.46 -0.21
C LEU A 207 2.88 -5.99 0.27
N LEU A 208 2.84 -6.98 1.16
CA LEU A 208 1.59 -7.45 1.78
C LEU A 208 0.89 -6.33 2.56
N GLY A 209 1.69 -5.52 3.26
CA GLY A 209 1.21 -4.33 3.95
C GLY A 209 0.60 -3.31 2.99
N GLU A 210 1.26 -3.03 1.87
CA GLU A 210 0.77 -2.10 0.84
C GLU A 210 -0.48 -2.62 0.14
N VAL A 211 -0.53 -3.90 -0.27
CA VAL A 211 -1.75 -4.51 -0.81
C VAL A 211 -2.92 -4.37 0.17
N SER A 212 -2.65 -4.57 1.47
CA SER A 212 -3.67 -4.41 2.51
C SER A 212 -4.07 -2.95 2.74
N LEU A 213 -3.18 -1.98 2.52
CA LEU A 213 -3.53 -0.55 2.53
C LEU A 213 -4.45 -0.19 1.36
N GLU A 214 -4.11 -0.64 0.15
CA GLU A 214 -4.91 -0.36 -1.07
C GLU A 214 -6.31 -1.00 -1.03
N THR A 215 -6.43 -2.12 -0.32
CA THR A 215 -7.71 -2.82 -0.11
C THR A 215 -8.41 -2.41 1.18
N GLU A 216 -7.95 -1.34 1.84
CA GLU A 216 -8.49 -0.79 3.10
C GLU A 216 -8.56 -1.80 4.26
N ASN A 217 -7.75 -2.86 4.21
CA ASN A 217 -7.59 -3.83 5.28
C ASN A 217 -6.50 -3.38 6.27
N PHE A 218 -6.78 -2.29 6.98
CA PHE A 218 -5.78 -1.60 7.81
C PHE A 218 -5.20 -2.44 8.96
N LEU A 219 -5.99 -3.35 9.55
CA LEU A 219 -5.51 -4.22 10.63
C LEU A 219 -4.48 -5.23 10.11
N GLN A 220 -4.74 -5.81 8.94
CA GLN A 220 -3.80 -6.70 8.27
C GLN A 220 -2.54 -5.93 7.84
N ALA A 221 -2.72 -4.74 7.24
CA ALA A 221 -1.62 -3.86 6.88
C ALA A 221 -0.71 -3.54 8.07
N ALA A 222 -1.29 -3.20 9.23
CA ALA A 222 -0.53 -2.91 10.44
C ALA A 222 0.27 -4.12 10.92
N THR A 223 -0.31 -5.32 10.84
CA THR A 223 0.35 -6.57 11.23
C THR A 223 1.56 -6.86 10.34
N ASP A 224 1.38 -6.76 9.01
CA ASP A 224 2.44 -7.06 8.05
C ASP A 224 3.54 -5.99 8.07
N LEU A 225 3.19 -4.71 8.20
CA LEU A 225 4.15 -3.61 8.28
C LEU A 225 4.94 -3.61 9.61
N GLU A 226 4.34 -4.08 10.70
CA GLU A 226 5.06 -4.29 11.96
C GLU A 226 6.10 -5.42 11.81
N ALA A 227 5.74 -6.53 11.17
CA ALA A 227 6.67 -7.61 10.86
C ALA A 227 7.81 -7.15 9.91
N CYS A 228 7.48 -6.36 8.87
CA CYS A 228 8.43 -5.71 7.98
C CYS A 228 9.45 -4.88 8.78
N LEU A 229 8.97 -3.99 9.64
CA LEU A 229 9.81 -3.12 10.47
C LEU A 229 10.74 -3.93 11.40
N GLU A 230 10.26 -4.99 12.03
CA GLU A 230 11.08 -5.83 12.91
C GLU A 230 12.18 -6.58 12.15
N LEU A 231 11.93 -6.98 10.90
CA LEU A 231 12.96 -7.55 10.03
C LEU A 231 13.95 -6.47 9.57
N ARG A 232 13.48 -5.31 9.13
CA ARG A 232 14.32 -4.19 8.69
C ARG A 232 15.21 -3.65 9.82
N LYS A 233 14.77 -3.67 11.08
CA LYS A 233 15.62 -3.35 12.26
C LYS A 233 16.80 -4.30 12.46
N LYS A 234 16.70 -5.55 11.97
CA LYS A 234 17.84 -6.49 11.98
C LYS A 234 18.80 -6.19 10.84
N LEU A 235 18.28 -5.74 9.70
CA LEU A 235 19.05 -5.48 8.48
C LEU A 235 19.79 -4.15 8.53
N TYR A 236 19.10 -3.07 8.91
CA TYR A 236 19.56 -1.71 8.65
C TYR A 236 19.76 -0.89 9.93
N SER A 237 20.53 0.20 9.80
CA SER A 237 20.77 1.15 10.89
C SER A 237 19.46 1.83 11.31
N GLY A 238 19.05 1.62 12.57
CA GLY A 238 17.82 2.21 13.12
C GLY A 238 17.82 3.75 13.21
N THR A 239 18.94 4.42 12.97
CA THR A 239 19.05 5.88 13.07
C THR A 239 19.29 6.57 11.74
N THR A 240 19.71 5.86 10.70
CA THR A 240 20.17 6.49 9.44
C THR A 240 19.70 5.78 8.17
N SER A 241 18.87 4.74 8.30
CA SER A 241 18.37 3.99 7.14
C SER A 241 17.05 4.54 6.63
N SER A 242 16.95 4.77 5.33
CA SER A 242 15.72 5.20 4.67
C SER A 242 14.64 4.12 4.78
N TRP A 243 15.02 2.84 4.71
CA TRP A 243 14.11 1.71 4.92
C TRP A 243 13.45 1.73 6.30
N ILE A 244 14.16 2.19 7.34
CA ILE A 244 13.60 2.29 8.69
C ILE A 244 12.62 3.46 8.80
N SER A 245 12.96 4.63 8.26
CA SER A 245 12.01 5.77 8.23
C SER A 245 10.76 5.44 7.43
N GLU A 246 10.91 4.81 6.27
CA GLU A 246 9.79 4.39 5.41
C GLU A 246 8.88 3.38 6.14
N SER A 247 9.46 2.38 6.79
CA SER A 247 8.69 1.38 7.55
C SER A 247 7.89 2.01 8.69
N HIS A 248 8.49 2.97 9.40
CA HIS A 248 7.77 3.72 10.43
C HIS A 248 6.64 4.55 9.85
N TYR A 249 6.87 5.21 8.71
CA TYR A 249 5.84 5.98 8.04
C TYR A 249 4.68 5.09 7.56
N LYS A 250 4.95 4.04 6.78
CA LYS A 250 3.93 3.10 6.29
C LYS A 250 3.12 2.49 7.44
N LEU A 251 3.78 2.02 8.50
CA LEU A 251 3.10 1.48 9.68
C LEU A 251 2.19 2.53 10.35
N SER A 252 2.61 3.81 10.37
CA SER A 252 1.75 4.88 10.89
C SER A 252 0.49 5.10 10.05
N LEU A 253 0.56 4.92 8.72
CA LEU A 253 -0.60 4.98 7.84
C LEU A 253 -1.63 3.93 8.25
N ALA A 254 -1.20 2.67 8.36
CA ALA A 254 -2.10 1.57 8.73
C ALA A 254 -2.72 1.76 10.13
N LEU A 255 -1.90 2.14 11.12
CA LEU A 255 -2.35 2.30 12.50
C LEU A 255 -3.35 3.45 12.68
N GLU A 256 -3.27 4.52 11.87
CA GLU A 256 -4.19 5.64 11.96
C GLU A 256 -5.63 5.26 11.65
N PHE A 257 -5.83 4.34 10.69
CA PHE A 257 -7.15 3.93 10.22
C PHE A 257 -7.74 2.73 10.99
N CYS A 258 -7.00 2.16 11.95
CA CYS A 258 -7.49 1.13 12.86
C CYS A 258 -8.32 1.75 14.00
N ILE A 259 -9.54 2.20 13.69
CA ILE A 259 -10.39 3.02 14.58
C ILE A 259 -10.95 2.28 15.80
N GLU A 260 -10.87 0.94 15.84
CA GLU A 260 -11.39 0.14 16.94
C GLU A 260 -10.58 0.31 18.23
N ASP A 261 -9.29 0.66 18.12
CA ASP A 261 -8.41 0.90 19.25
C ASP A 261 -7.92 2.37 19.23
N PRO A 262 -8.46 3.24 20.11
CA PRO A 262 -8.12 4.66 20.13
C PRO A 262 -6.65 4.93 20.51
N ASP A 263 -5.94 3.96 21.09
CA ASP A 263 -4.52 4.10 21.40
C ASP A 263 -3.66 4.00 20.13
N LEU A 264 -4.17 3.42 19.02
CA LEU A 264 -3.41 3.23 17.79
C LEU A 264 -3.09 4.54 17.07
N ARG A 265 -3.97 5.55 17.11
CA ARG A 265 -3.65 6.90 16.59
C ARG A 265 -2.45 7.52 17.32
N SER A 266 -2.36 7.32 18.63
CA SER A 266 -1.19 7.77 19.41
C SER A 266 0.08 6.98 19.07
N LYS A 267 -0.05 5.66 18.79
CA LYS A 267 1.08 4.85 18.29
C LYS A 267 1.52 5.29 16.90
N ALA A 268 0.58 5.59 15.99
CA ALA A 268 0.86 6.15 14.67
C ALA A 268 1.68 7.44 14.78
N ALA A 269 1.26 8.39 15.63
CA ALA A 269 2.05 9.59 15.93
C ALA A 269 3.46 9.25 16.44
N GLY A 270 3.57 8.25 17.33
CA GLY A 270 4.83 7.72 17.81
C GLY A 270 5.77 7.24 16.69
N HIS A 271 5.22 6.55 15.69
CA HIS A 271 5.97 6.07 14.52
C HIS A 271 6.37 7.21 13.58
N VAL A 272 5.49 8.16 13.27
CA VAL A 272 5.86 9.35 12.47
C VAL A 272 7.00 10.12 13.14
N ARG A 273 6.98 10.26 14.48
CA ARG A 273 8.07 10.88 15.24
C ARG A 273 9.40 10.13 15.08
N LEU A 274 9.37 8.81 15.01
CA LEU A 274 10.57 7.99 14.78
C LEU A 274 11.08 8.16 13.34
N ALA A 275 10.19 8.21 12.35
CA ALA A 275 10.57 8.51 10.97
C ALA A 275 11.25 9.89 10.85
N ILE A 276 10.69 10.93 11.46
CA ILE A 276 11.29 12.28 11.53
C ILE A 276 12.69 12.23 12.14
N ALA A 277 12.87 11.46 13.23
CA ALA A 277 14.16 11.36 13.90
C ALA A 277 15.23 10.73 13.01
N VAL A 278 14.86 9.71 12.22
CA VAL A 278 15.77 9.06 11.26
C VAL A 278 16.16 10.02 10.14
N VAL A 279 15.19 10.71 9.51
CA VAL A 279 15.47 11.65 8.41
C VAL A 279 16.35 12.82 8.88
N LYS A 280 16.11 13.33 10.10
CA LYS A 280 16.99 14.36 10.71
C LYS A 280 18.41 13.84 10.90
N ALA A 281 18.57 12.64 11.45
CA ALA A 281 19.88 12.04 11.67
C ALA A 281 20.61 11.73 10.34
N GLN A 282 19.89 11.39 9.26
CA GLN A 282 20.48 11.26 7.93
C GLN A 282 21.06 12.58 7.43
N ALA A 283 20.29 13.67 7.52
CA ALA A 283 20.73 15.00 7.12
C ALA A 283 21.94 15.51 7.93
N GLU A 284 22.01 15.18 9.22
CA GLU A 284 23.15 15.53 10.08
C GLU A 284 24.42 14.73 9.76
N ASN A 285 24.28 13.44 9.41
CA ASN A 285 25.41 12.55 9.15
C ASN A 285 25.96 12.66 7.71
N GLN A 286 25.26 13.33 6.81
CA GLN A 286 25.68 13.54 5.43
C GLN A 286 25.63 15.04 5.06
N PRO A 287 26.52 15.88 5.64
CA PRO A 287 26.50 17.33 5.40
C PRO A 287 26.82 17.71 3.94
N ASP A 288 27.50 16.82 3.23
CA ASP A 288 27.93 16.98 1.83
C ASP A 288 26.90 16.46 0.82
N LEU A 289 25.65 16.16 1.24
CA LEU A 289 24.55 15.89 0.31
C LEU A 289 24.43 17.01 -0.73
N ASP A 290 24.11 16.63 -1.97
CA ASP A 290 23.79 17.59 -3.02
C ASP A 290 22.53 18.41 -2.64
N ASP A 291 22.38 19.58 -3.26
CA ASP A 291 21.31 20.52 -2.93
C ASP A 291 19.91 19.93 -3.24
N THR A 292 19.81 18.99 -4.18
CA THR A 292 18.57 18.29 -4.52
C THR A 292 18.13 17.41 -3.35
N LYS A 293 18.99 16.50 -2.87
CA LYS A 293 18.70 15.62 -1.73
C LYS A 293 18.43 16.38 -0.44
N LYS A 294 19.09 17.52 -0.25
CA LYS A 294 18.81 18.42 0.88
C LYS A 294 17.40 19.01 0.80
N THR A 295 16.97 19.41 -0.40
CA THR A 295 15.64 19.96 -0.66
C THR A 295 14.56 18.89 -0.49
N GLU A 296 14.79 17.69 -1.04
CA GLU A 296 13.91 16.53 -0.87
C GLU A 296 13.74 16.16 0.61
N ASN A 297 14.85 16.03 1.35
CA ASN A 297 14.80 15.74 2.79
C ASN A 297 14.07 16.83 3.59
N ALA A 298 14.24 18.10 3.21
CA ALA A 298 13.55 19.21 3.85
C ALA A 298 12.04 19.19 3.58
N GLY A 299 11.62 18.88 2.35
CA GLY A 299 10.22 18.66 1.98
C GLY A 299 9.62 17.49 2.76
N LEU A 300 10.29 16.34 2.73
CA LEU A 300 9.88 15.15 3.47
C LEU A 300 9.72 15.41 4.98
N LEU A 301 10.66 16.15 5.58
CA LEU A 301 10.58 16.53 6.98
C LEU A 301 9.38 17.44 7.27
N ARG A 302 9.10 18.41 6.39
CA ARG A 302 7.93 19.29 6.52
C ARG A 302 6.65 18.47 6.54
N ASP A 303 6.49 17.57 5.57
CA ASP A 303 5.28 16.76 5.41
C ASP A 303 5.10 15.79 6.60
N LEU A 304 6.18 15.16 7.06
CA LEU A 304 6.15 14.32 8.27
C LEU A 304 5.83 15.11 9.53
N GLU A 305 6.38 16.31 9.70
CA GLU A 305 6.13 17.18 10.86
C GLU A 305 4.68 17.67 10.89
N GLU A 306 4.11 18.00 9.72
CA GLU A 306 2.70 18.33 9.57
C GLU A 306 1.83 17.13 9.93
N ARG A 307 2.07 15.97 9.33
CA ARG A 307 1.33 14.74 9.65
C ARG A 307 1.39 14.39 11.13
N HIS A 308 2.57 14.49 11.75
CA HIS A 308 2.72 14.25 13.19
C HIS A 308 1.85 15.21 14.02
N LYS A 309 1.77 16.48 13.63
CA LYS A 309 0.93 17.48 14.29
C LYS A 309 -0.55 17.18 14.10
N GLU A 310 -0.96 16.66 12.95
CA GLU A 310 -2.34 16.25 12.69
C GLU A 310 -2.75 15.05 13.53
N LEU A 311 -1.94 14.01 13.58
CA LEU A 311 -2.18 12.83 14.41
C LEU A 311 -2.27 13.14 15.92
N GLN A 312 -1.69 14.26 16.36
CA GLN A 312 -1.78 14.75 17.74
C GLN A 312 -3.06 15.54 18.04
N LYS A 313 -3.86 15.89 17.03
CA LYS A 313 -5.15 16.52 17.24
C LYS A 313 -6.12 15.54 17.91
N ASP A 314 -7.01 16.12 18.69
CA ASP A 314 -8.04 15.39 19.41
C ASP A 314 -9.16 15.00 18.42
N PRO A 315 -9.41 13.70 18.17
CA PRO A 315 -10.38 13.26 17.17
C PRO A 315 -11.78 13.81 17.42
N GLU A 316 -12.19 13.96 18.69
CA GLU A 316 -13.50 14.51 19.04
C GLU A 316 -13.62 15.98 18.58
N LYS A 317 -12.53 16.75 18.66
CA LYS A 317 -12.51 18.14 18.22
C LYS A 317 -12.46 18.28 16.70
N GLU A 318 -11.87 17.31 16.00
CA GLU A 318 -11.89 17.27 14.53
C GLU A 318 -13.31 17.03 14.02
N VAL A 319 -14.00 16.04 14.57
CA VAL A 319 -15.40 15.76 14.23
C VAL A 319 -16.30 16.95 14.55
N GLU A 320 -16.11 17.62 15.70
CA GLU A 320 -16.85 18.85 16.02
C GLU A 320 -16.57 19.98 15.03
N ALA A 321 -15.32 20.16 14.59
CA ALA A 321 -14.95 21.19 13.63
C ALA A 321 -15.56 20.92 12.23
N GLU A 322 -15.50 19.67 11.76
CA GLU A 322 -16.11 19.25 10.50
C GLU A 322 -17.62 19.43 10.51
N GLN A 323 -18.29 19.03 11.61
CA GLN A 323 -19.73 19.25 11.77
C GLN A 323 -20.09 20.73 11.72
N LEU A 324 -19.29 21.59 12.36
CA LEU A 324 -19.50 23.04 12.33
C LEU A 324 -19.31 23.63 10.93
N ASP A 325 -18.34 23.14 10.15
CA ASP A 325 -18.12 23.61 8.79
C ASP A 325 -19.20 23.11 7.81
N ILE A 326 -19.70 21.89 7.96
CA ILE A 326 -20.88 21.41 7.22
C ILE A 326 -22.10 22.28 7.53
N ILE A 327 -22.33 22.62 8.81
CA ILE A 327 -23.43 23.51 9.22
C ILE A 327 -23.26 24.92 8.62
N LYS A 328 -22.03 25.46 8.57
CA LYS A 328 -21.76 26.75 7.93
C LYS A 328 -21.99 26.70 6.42
N GLY A 329 -21.57 25.63 5.74
CA GLY A 329 -21.81 25.43 4.31
C GLY A 329 -23.31 25.40 3.99
N LEU A 330 -24.06 24.59 4.73
CA LEU A 330 -25.52 24.49 4.59
C LEU A 330 -26.23 25.82 4.91
N LEU A 331 -25.76 26.56 5.93
CA LEU A 331 -26.33 27.86 6.29
C LEU A 331 -25.93 28.96 5.29
N GLY A 332 -24.71 28.91 4.73
CA GLY A 332 -24.23 29.82 3.69
C GLY A 332 -24.99 29.66 2.37
N GLU A 333 -25.30 28.42 2.00
CA GLU A 333 -26.10 28.11 0.81
C GLU A 333 -27.59 28.51 1.00
N ALA A 334 -28.14 28.33 2.19
CA ALA A 334 -29.49 28.79 2.53
C ALA A 334 -29.64 30.33 2.48
N VAL A 335 -28.56 31.07 2.74
CA VAL A 335 -28.53 32.55 2.65
C VAL A 335 -28.30 33.03 1.20
N ALA A 336 -27.64 32.23 0.34
CA ALA A 336 -27.43 32.58 -1.07
C ALA A 336 -28.65 32.27 -1.97
N GLY A 337 -29.47 31.27 -1.63
CA GLY A 337 -30.68 30.90 -2.38
C GLY A 337 -31.95 31.69 -2.04
N SER A 338 -31.93 32.51 -0.99
CA SER A 338 -33.11 33.25 -0.53
C SER A 338 -32.79 34.74 -0.50
N GLY A 339 -33.32 35.50 -1.46
CA GLY A 339 -33.30 36.96 -1.44
C GLY A 339 -34.08 37.51 -0.24
N ALA A 340 -33.46 37.49 0.94
CA ALA A 340 -33.94 38.10 2.17
C ALA A 340 -32.74 38.47 3.06
N ALA A 341 -31.89 39.36 2.55
CA ALA A 341 -31.04 40.15 3.41
C ALA A 341 -31.92 41.08 4.28
N ARG A 342 -32.23 40.67 5.52
CA ARG A 342 -32.24 41.51 6.73
C ARG A 342 -32.81 40.78 7.94
N ALA A 343 -32.13 41.00 9.06
CA ALA A 343 -32.52 40.77 10.45
C ALA A 343 -32.17 39.41 11.05
N PHE A 344 -30.90 39.21 11.40
CA PHE A 344 -30.49 38.52 12.63
C PHE A 344 -29.15 39.08 13.13
N THR A 345 -29.16 40.35 13.50
CA THR A 345 -28.22 40.88 14.50
C THR A 345 -29.02 41.12 15.76
N GLU A 346 -28.50 40.64 16.90
CA GLU A 346 -29.06 40.69 18.26
C GLU A 346 -30.07 39.59 18.63
N THR A 347 -29.55 38.49 19.17
CA THR A 347 -29.87 38.00 20.54
C THR A 347 -29.11 36.69 20.78
N ALA A 348 -27.84 36.81 21.17
CA ALA A 348 -27.12 35.71 21.79
C ALA A 348 -27.60 35.58 23.26
N GLU A 349 -28.78 35.02 23.47
CA GLU A 349 -29.14 34.43 24.76
C GLU A 349 -28.75 32.94 24.74
N LYS A 350 -28.02 32.53 25.77
CA LYS A 350 -27.48 31.17 25.95
C LYS A 350 -28.58 30.11 25.77
N PRO A 351 -28.33 29.01 25.03
CA PRO A 351 -29.29 27.91 24.98
C PRO A 351 -29.45 27.33 26.38
N THR A 352 -30.67 27.43 26.91
CA THR A 352 -31.07 26.73 28.12
C THR A 352 -31.21 25.26 27.77
N VAL A 353 -30.25 24.45 28.22
CA VAL A 353 -30.32 22.98 28.15
C VAL A 353 -31.55 22.56 28.95
N ASN A 354 -32.57 22.04 28.26
CA ASN A 354 -33.79 21.57 28.89
C ASN A 354 -33.54 20.15 29.41
N ASP A 355 -33.34 20.02 30.72
CA ASP A 355 -33.08 18.74 31.39
C ASP A 355 -34.32 17.83 31.35
N LEU A 356 -34.31 16.84 30.47
CA LEU A 356 -35.38 15.84 30.33
C LEU A 356 -35.28 14.69 31.35
N SER A 357 -34.41 14.77 32.37
CA SER A 357 -34.28 13.76 33.44
C SER A 357 -35.58 13.55 34.24
N SER A 358 -36.59 14.41 34.07
CA SER A 358 -37.91 14.27 34.70
C SER A 358 -38.93 13.44 33.91
N MET A 359 -38.63 13.03 32.66
CA MET A 359 -39.57 12.24 31.83
C MET A 359 -39.45 10.72 31.98
N VAL A 360 -38.48 10.21 32.75
CA VAL A 360 -38.36 8.77 33.04
C VAL A 360 -39.15 8.43 34.32
N LYS A 361 -40.39 7.95 34.15
CA LYS A 361 -41.16 7.33 35.24
C LYS A 361 -40.44 6.07 35.73
N LYS A 362 -39.72 6.19 36.86
CA LYS A 362 -39.23 5.04 37.65
C LYS A 362 -40.39 4.13 38.04
N ARG A 363 -40.48 2.95 37.42
CA ARG A 363 -41.28 1.83 37.97
C ARG A 363 -40.61 1.38 39.27
N LYS A 364 -41.35 1.46 40.38
CA LYS A 364 -40.93 0.98 41.70
C LYS A 364 -40.71 -0.54 41.67
N ALA A 365 -39.51 -1.00 42.02
CA ALA A 365 -39.25 -2.39 42.35
C ALA A 365 -39.91 -2.73 43.71
N LYS A 366 -40.57 -3.90 43.80
CA LYS A 366 -41.07 -4.47 45.05
C LYS A 366 -39.92 -5.11 45.84
N PRO A 367 -39.94 -5.08 47.18
CA PRO A 367 -38.90 -5.66 48.02
C PRO A 367 -39.08 -7.19 48.12
N VAL A 368 -37.99 -7.94 48.02
CA VAL A 368 -37.94 -9.34 48.46
C VAL A 368 -36.98 -9.43 49.63
N SER A 369 -37.49 -10.05 50.69
CA SER A 369 -36.93 -10.19 52.03
C SER A 369 -35.72 -11.12 52.12
N ASP A 370 -34.84 -10.79 53.05
CA ASP A 370 -33.78 -11.62 53.61
C ASP A 370 -34.18 -13.07 53.91
N ALA A 371 -33.30 -14.00 53.54
CA ALA A 371 -33.08 -15.23 54.30
C ALA A 371 -31.64 -15.71 54.13
N ALA A 372 -30.87 -15.55 55.20
CA ALA A 372 -29.52 -16.03 55.39
C ALA A 372 -29.39 -17.57 55.23
N LYS A 373 -28.22 -18.02 54.74
CA LYS A 373 -27.49 -19.21 55.24
C LYS A 373 -26.11 -19.36 54.59
N LYS A 374 -25.06 -19.10 55.37
CA LYS A 374 -23.78 -19.85 55.36
C LYS A 374 -23.99 -21.20 56.11
N PRO A 375 -23.01 -22.16 56.20
CA PRO A 375 -21.66 -22.33 55.62
C PRO A 375 -21.52 -23.74 54.95
N LYS A 376 -20.40 -24.29 54.43
CA LYS A 376 -19.09 -24.71 54.99
C LYS A 376 -18.31 -25.36 53.81
N LYS A 377 -17.02 -25.09 53.56
CA LYS A 377 -15.83 -25.85 54.04
C LYS A 377 -16.02 -27.38 54.10
N GLU A 378 -15.54 -28.08 53.08
CA GLU A 378 -14.40 -29.02 53.15
C GLU A 378 -13.74 -29.12 51.77
#